data_AF-A0AAN4PJH3-F1
#
_entry.id   AF-A0AAN4PJH3-F1
#
_cell.length_a   1.000
_cell.length_b   1.000
_cell.length_c   1.000
_cell.angle_alpha   90.00
_cell.angle_beta   90.00
_cell.angle_gamma   90.00
#
_symmetry.space_group_name_H-M   'P 1'
#
loop_
_entity.id
_entity.type
_entity.pdbx_description
1 polymer ?
#
loop_
_entity_poly.entity_id
_entity_poly.type
_entity_poly.pdbx_seq_one_letter_code
_entity_poly.pdbx_strand_id
1 'polypeptide(L)'
;MSKESNDPNAIELLSRLGTLLEEVANNLHHNRFDRTAIQTLLHQYSSRAESDGHLINASKQDSQCVEHGVFLCYVHAELLCWLTKHNYTIPASSVKWYSWRKLLSRKYRLPSLFSVRAHAAQLEELLRNVVAKAELLHAELRARELEIPDTEVDYERVTPHAPQGTPPEALHKLLHRAMLTEVLLREGKPPPDKWKPRRKV
;
A
#
# COMPACT_ATOMS: atom_id res chain seq x y z
N MET A 1 -0.86 32.99 -7.73
CA MET A 1 -0.70 31.70 -8.42
C MET A 1 -0.30 30.69 -7.37
N SER A 2 -1.27 29.92 -6.87
CA SER A 2 -1.01 28.86 -5.90
C SER A 2 -0.12 27.82 -6.58
N LYS A 3 1.05 27.55 -6.03
CA LYS A 3 1.84 26.40 -6.46
C LYS A 3 0.93 25.19 -6.24
N GLU A 4 0.59 24.46 -7.29
CA GLU A 4 0.13 23.09 -7.12
C GLU A 4 1.22 22.39 -6.33
N SER A 5 0.94 22.14 -5.07
CA SER A 5 1.77 21.30 -4.24
C SER A 5 1.80 19.96 -4.94
N ASN A 6 2.95 19.60 -5.50
CA ASN A 6 3.20 18.29 -6.08
C ASN A 6 3.48 17.27 -4.94
N ASP A 7 3.02 17.57 -3.72
CA ASP A 7 3.22 16.72 -2.58
C ASP A 7 2.39 15.45 -2.74
N PRO A 8 2.96 14.30 -2.40
CA PRO A 8 2.29 13.03 -2.58
C PRO A 8 1.05 12.96 -1.66
N ASN A 9 -0.14 12.90 -2.26
CA ASN A 9 -1.40 12.75 -1.53
C ASN A 9 -1.66 11.27 -1.20
N ALA A 10 -1.79 10.97 0.09
CA ALA A 10 -2.00 9.60 0.58
C ALA A 10 -3.34 9.00 0.15
N ILE A 11 -4.41 9.81 0.08
CA ILE A 11 -5.74 9.38 -0.37
C ILE A 11 -5.64 8.93 -1.82
N GLU A 12 -5.17 9.81 -2.71
CA GLU A 12 -5.09 9.51 -4.15
C GLU A 12 -4.18 8.30 -4.43
N LEU A 13 -3.06 8.17 -3.72
CA LEU A 13 -2.17 7.01 -3.84
C LEU A 13 -2.86 5.71 -3.40
N LEU A 14 -3.45 5.68 -2.20
CA LEU A 14 -4.01 4.46 -1.65
C LEU A 14 -5.33 4.08 -2.31
N SER A 15 -6.16 5.03 -2.76
CA SER A 15 -7.34 4.76 -3.58
C SER A 15 -6.93 4.11 -4.91
N ARG A 16 -5.93 4.65 -5.61
CA ARG A 16 -5.39 4.05 -6.85
C ARG A 16 -4.86 2.63 -6.63
N LEU A 17 -4.16 2.43 -5.51
CA LEU A 17 -3.67 1.10 -5.16
C LEU A 17 -4.81 0.14 -4.83
N GLY A 18 -5.84 0.60 -4.12
CA GLY A 18 -7.05 -0.18 -3.85
C GLY A 18 -7.69 -0.69 -5.14
N THR A 19 -7.92 0.19 -6.11
CA THR A 19 -8.43 -0.17 -7.45
C THR A 19 -7.53 -1.18 -8.15
N LEU A 20 -6.22 -0.96 -8.16
CA LEU A 20 -5.27 -1.87 -8.80
C LEU A 20 -5.30 -3.28 -8.19
N LEU A 21 -5.39 -3.40 -6.87
CA LEU A 21 -5.41 -4.70 -6.20
C LEU A 21 -6.75 -5.41 -6.32
N GLU A 22 -7.84 -4.66 -6.41
CA GLU A 22 -9.14 -5.20 -6.77
C GLU A 22 -9.12 -5.78 -8.20
N GLU A 23 -8.53 -5.07 -9.17
CA GLU A 23 -8.35 -5.58 -10.53
C GLU A 23 -7.49 -6.85 -10.55
N VAL A 24 -6.39 -6.88 -9.79
CA VAL A 24 -5.53 -8.08 -9.70
C VAL A 24 -6.31 -9.25 -9.09
N ALA A 25 -7.08 -9.02 -8.02
CA ALA A 25 -7.91 -10.04 -7.38
C ALA A 25 -8.96 -10.60 -8.35
N ASN A 26 -9.66 -9.72 -9.08
CA ASN A 26 -10.63 -10.09 -10.11
C ASN A 26 -9.96 -10.90 -11.23
N ASN A 27 -8.77 -10.51 -11.69
CA ASN A 27 -8.04 -11.22 -12.73
C ASN A 27 -7.58 -12.63 -12.30
N LEU A 28 -7.15 -12.80 -11.05
CA LEU A 28 -6.80 -14.11 -10.50
C LEU A 28 -8.00 -15.08 -10.56
N HIS A 29 -9.18 -14.57 -10.21
CA HIS A 29 -10.44 -15.32 -10.28
C HIS A 29 -10.78 -15.76 -11.71
N HIS A 30 -10.79 -14.81 -12.66
CA HIS A 30 -11.14 -15.07 -14.06
C HIS A 30 -10.23 -16.10 -14.73
N ASN A 31 -8.97 -16.20 -14.32
CA ASN A 31 -7.99 -17.10 -14.93
C ASN A 31 -7.85 -18.45 -14.23
N ARG A 32 -8.76 -18.76 -13.29
CA ARG A 32 -8.83 -20.05 -12.57
C ARG A 32 -7.51 -20.43 -11.88
N PHE A 33 -6.75 -19.44 -11.43
CA PHE A 33 -5.64 -19.71 -10.52
C PHE A 33 -6.23 -19.97 -9.14
N ASP A 34 -6.11 -21.20 -8.63
CA ASP A 34 -6.57 -21.56 -7.28
C ASP A 34 -5.77 -20.78 -6.22
N ARG A 35 -6.29 -19.59 -5.93
CA ARG A 35 -5.65 -18.50 -5.17
C ARG A 35 -6.68 -17.73 -4.32
N THR A 36 -7.80 -18.37 -4.00
CA THR A 36 -8.95 -17.75 -3.30
C THR A 36 -8.53 -17.02 -2.03
N ALA A 37 -7.63 -17.61 -1.22
CA ALA A 37 -7.14 -16.95 -0.02
C ALA A 37 -6.42 -15.62 -0.30
N ILE A 38 -5.58 -15.57 -1.34
CA ILE A 38 -4.89 -14.33 -1.76
C ILE A 38 -5.90 -13.34 -2.34
N GLN A 39 -6.87 -13.81 -3.14
CA GLN A 39 -7.94 -12.97 -3.67
C GLN A 39 -8.71 -12.27 -2.54
N THR A 40 -9.13 -13.02 -1.53
CA THR A 40 -9.83 -12.48 -0.36
C THR A 40 -9.00 -11.42 0.36
N LEU A 41 -7.71 -11.69 0.60
CA LEU A 41 -6.80 -10.74 1.26
C LEU A 41 -6.60 -9.46 0.43
N LEU A 42 -6.52 -9.55 -0.90
CA LEU A 42 -6.42 -8.40 -1.79
C LEU A 42 -7.70 -7.55 -1.78
N HIS A 43 -8.89 -8.17 -1.79
CA HIS A 43 -10.16 -7.45 -1.66
C HIS A 43 -10.32 -6.79 -0.28
N GLN A 44 -9.88 -7.47 0.79
CA GLN A 44 -9.89 -6.88 2.13
C GLN A 44 -9.02 -5.62 2.17
N TYR A 45 -7.82 -5.68 1.57
CA TYR A 45 -6.98 -4.50 1.45
C TYR A 45 -7.63 -3.40 0.59
N SER A 46 -8.19 -3.74 -0.58
CA SER A 46 -8.76 -2.73 -1.48
C SER A 46 -9.91 -1.97 -0.84
N SER A 47 -10.76 -2.65 -0.06
CA SER A 47 -11.93 -2.06 0.60
C SER A 47 -11.63 -0.97 1.64
N ARG A 48 -10.36 -0.85 2.07
CA ARG A 48 -9.94 0.06 3.14
C ARG A 48 -8.85 1.04 2.74
N ALA A 49 -8.21 0.84 1.60
CA ALA A 49 -7.01 1.60 1.22
C ALA A 49 -7.28 3.11 1.21
N GLU A 50 -8.42 3.53 0.66
CA GLU A 50 -8.86 4.93 0.67
C GLU A 50 -9.03 5.46 2.10
N SER A 51 -9.76 4.74 2.95
CA SER A 51 -9.95 5.11 4.37
C SER A 51 -8.63 5.26 5.11
N ASP A 52 -7.66 4.37 4.88
CA ASP A 52 -6.32 4.49 5.48
C ASP A 52 -5.59 5.75 4.97
N GLY A 53 -5.84 6.16 3.72
CA GLY A 53 -5.36 7.43 3.15
C GLY A 53 -5.91 8.66 3.88
N HIS A 54 -7.20 8.64 4.23
CA HIS A 54 -7.81 9.69 5.06
C HIS A 54 -7.16 9.76 6.45
N LEU A 55 -6.87 8.61 7.08
CA LEU A 55 -6.19 8.57 8.37
C LEU A 55 -4.78 9.17 8.30
N ILE A 56 -4.00 8.82 7.27
CA ILE A 56 -2.65 9.36 7.07
C ILE A 56 -2.72 10.88 6.89
N ASN A 57 -3.65 11.39 6.09
CA ASN A 57 -3.83 12.83 5.94
C ASN A 57 -4.23 13.47 7.27
N ALA A 58 -5.28 12.99 7.92
CA ALA A 58 -5.74 13.50 9.21
C ALA A 58 -4.64 13.54 10.29
N SER A 59 -3.72 12.57 10.27
CA SER A 59 -2.58 12.53 11.20
C SER A 59 -1.71 13.79 11.16
N LYS A 60 -1.68 14.53 10.04
CA LYS A 60 -0.92 15.78 9.86
C LYS A 60 -1.46 16.95 10.69
N GLN A 61 -2.68 16.84 11.21
CA GLN A 61 -3.31 17.90 12.02
C GLN A 61 -2.67 18.03 13.42
N ASP A 62 -2.01 16.99 13.92
CA ASP A 62 -1.43 16.93 15.27
C ASP A 62 -0.06 16.23 15.26
N SER A 63 0.94 16.88 15.84
CA SER A 63 2.33 16.40 15.81
C SER A 63 2.57 15.05 16.49
N GLN A 64 1.71 14.65 17.43
CA GLN A 64 1.78 13.35 18.11
C GLN A 64 1.07 12.25 17.27
N CYS A 65 0.13 12.62 16.41
CA CYS A 65 -0.50 11.70 15.45
C CYS A 65 0.36 11.45 14.22
N VAL A 66 1.15 12.44 13.79
CA VAL A 66 2.02 12.36 12.61
C VAL A 66 2.95 11.15 12.65
N GLU A 67 3.53 10.80 13.80
CA GLU A 67 4.40 9.62 13.92
C GLU A 67 3.64 8.32 13.62
N HIS A 68 2.41 8.21 14.09
CA HIS A 68 1.51 7.09 13.80
C HIS A 68 1.11 7.04 12.33
N GLY A 69 0.90 8.20 11.69
CA GLY A 69 0.75 8.33 10.24
C GLY A 69 1.96 7.82 9.46
N VAL A 70 3.18 8.15 9.91
CA VAL A 70 4.43 7.65 9.32
C VAL A 70 4.52 6.12 9.42
N PHE A 71 4.16 5.54 10.58
CA PHE A 71 4.13 4.08 10.75
C PHE A 71 3.11 3.41 9.84
N LEU A 72 1.93 3.99 9.68
CA LEU A 72 0.93 3.49 8.75
C LEU A 72 1.45 3.53 7.31
N CYS A 73 2.01 4.67 6.86
CA CYS A 73 2.65 4.76 5.54
C CYS A 73 3.75 3.71 5.32
N TYR A 74 4.56 3.43 6.35
CA TYR A 74 5.61 2.44 6.26
C TYR A 74 5.05 1.04 5.95
N VAL A 75 4.01 0.61 6.66
CA VAL A 75 3.43 -0.73 6.45
C VAL A 75 2.71 -0.84 5.10
N HIS A 76 2.08 0.22 4.59
CA HIS A 76 1.58 0.25 3.21
C HIS A 76 2.71 0.12 2.19
N ALA A 77 3.83 0.82 2.39
CA ALA A 77 4.99 0.73 1.51
C ALA A 77 5.65 -0.67 1.53
N GLU A 78 5.67 -1.35 2.68
CA GLU A 78 6.14 -2.74 2.77
C GLU A 78 5.24 -3.71 2.01
N LEU A 79 3.92 -3.58 2.17
CA LEU A 79 2.94 -4.38 1.43
C LEU A 79 3.08 -4.16 -0.09
N LEU A 80 3.22 -2.91 -0.54
CA LEU A 80 3.52 -2.57 -1.92
C LEU A 80 4.79 -3.26 -2.43
N CYS A 81 5.89 -3.14 -1.69
CA CYS A 81 7.16 -3.78 -2.05
C CYS A 81 7.02 -5.30 -2.16
N TRP A 82 6.23 -5.91 -1.26
CA TRP A 82 5.94 -7.35 -1.29
C TRP A 82 5.15 -7.72 -2.55
N LEU A 83 4.08 -6.98 -2.88
CA LEU A 83 3.27 -7.24 -4.07
C LEU A 83 4.08 -7.17 -5.36
N THR A 84 4.91 -6.14 -5.51
CA THR A 84 5.81 -5.98 -6.66
C THR A 84 6.81 -7.13 -6.74
N LYS A 85 7.42 -7.53 -5.60
CA LYS A 85 8.40 -8.63 -5.54
C LYS A 85 7.79 -9.97 -5.95
N HIS A 86 6.53 -10.22 -5.59
CA HIS A 86 5.85 -11.48 -5.86
C HIS A 86 5.07 -11.47 -7.18
N ASN A 87 5.23 -10.42 -8.00
CA ASN A 87 4.62 -10.26 -9.33
C ASN A 87 3.08 -10.34 -9.30
N TYR A 88 2.44 -9.81 -8.26
CA TYR A 88 0.99 -9.58 -8.24
C TYR A 88 0.67 -8.28 -9.02
N THR A 89 1.20 -8.16 -10.24
CA THR A 89 1.50 -6.87 -10.88
C THR A 89 0.78 -6.64 -12.21
N ILE A 90 0.04 -7.61 -12.78
CA ILE A 90 -0.46 -7.46 -14.16
C ILE A 90 -1.87 -8.06 -14.33
N PRO A 91 -2.79 -7.36 -15.02
CA PRO A 91 -3.99 -7.96 -15.58
C PRO A 91 -3.61 -9.19 -16.41
N ALA A 92 -4.22 -10.32 -16.12
CA ALA A 92 -3.83 -11.60 -16.70
C ALA A 92 -3.93 -11.63 -18.25
N SER A 93 -4.69 -10.71 -18.84
CA SER A 93 -4.79 -10.49 -20.28
C SER A 93 -3.47 -10.03 -20.94
N SER A 94 -2.57 -9.38 -20.21
CA SER A 94 -1.35 -8.75 -20.77
C SER A 94 -0.08 -9.59 -20.63
N VAL A 95 -0.13 -10.74 -19.93
CA VAL A 95 1.07 -11.56 -19.67
C VAL A 95 1.00 -12.91 -20.36
N LYS A 96 1.84 -13.08 -21.39
CA LYS A 96 2.03 -14.36 -22.10
C LYS A 96 2.50 -15.52 -21.20
N TRP A 97 2.81 -15.28 -19.92
CA TRP A 97 3.34 -16.26 -18.95
C TRP A 97 2.25 -16.94 -18.12
N TYR A 98 1.00 -16.44 -18.16
CA TYR A 98 -0.17 -17.17 -17.66
C TYR A 98 -0.63 -18.29 -18.60
N SER A 99 0.14 -18.57 -19.65
CA SER A 99 0.05 -19.80 -20.44
C SER A 99 0.54 -20.99 -19.61
N TRP A 100 -0.32 -21.96 -19.35
CA TRP A 100 -0.01 -23.14 -18.53
C TRP A 100 1.13 -23.95 -19.15
N ARG A 101 1.23 -23.92 -20.49
CA ARG A 101 2.35 -24.47 -21.28
C ARG A 101 3.70 -23.81 -20.98
N LYS A 102 3.73 -22.52 -20.63
CA LYS A 102 4.97 -21.81 -20.25
C LYS A 102 5.29 -21.92 -18.76
N LEU A 103 4.27 -22.01 -17.89
CA LEU A 103 4.41 -22.34 -16.47
C LEU A 103 5.11 -23.70 -16.25
N LEU A 104 4.86 -24.66 -17.14
CA LEU A 104 5.50 -25.99 -17.14
C LEU A 104 6.91 -26.00 -17.75
N SER A 105 7.33 -24.92 -18.41
CA SER A 105 8.64 -24.89 -19.08
C SER A 105 9.76 -24.54 -18.08
N ARG A 106 10.75 -25.42 -17.98
CA ARG A 106 11.90 -25.36 -17.06
C ARG A 106 12.73 -24.05 -17.13
N LYS A 107 12.56 -23.27 -18.20
CA LYS A 107 13.20 -21.96 -18.44
C LYS A 107 12.59 -20.82 -17.60
N TYR A 108 11.29 -20.90 -17.30
CA TYR A 108 10.61 -19.98 -16.40
C TYR A 108 10.41 -20.71 -15.08
N ARG A 109 11.49 -20.85 -14.29
CA ARG A 109 11.38 -21.31 -12.90
C ARG A 109 10.46 -20.33 -12.19
N LEU A 110 9.20 -20.69 -11.99
CA LEU A 110 8.32 -20.04 -11.04
C LEU A 110 8.43 -20.81 -9.73
N PRO A 111 9.33 -20.40 -8.82
CA PRO A 111 9.34 -20.92 -7.46
C PRO A 111 8.01 -20.62 -6.72
N SER A 112 7.14 -19.75 -7.26
CA SER A 112 5.91 -19.27 -6.62
C SER A 112 4.68 -20.18 -6.74
N LEU A 113 4.70 -21.24 -7.56
CA LEU A 113 3.56 -22.16 -7.65
C LEU A 113 3.46 -23.08 -6.43
N PHE A 114 4.56 -23.31 -5.72
CA PHE A 114 4.63 -24.20 -4.55
C PHE A 114 4.58 -23.46 -3.21
N SER A 115 4.63 -22.12 -3.19
CA SER A 115 4.71 -21.31 -1.96
C SER A 115 3.43 -20.51 -1.66
N VAL A 116 2.32 -20.89 -2.26
CA VAL A 116 1.04 -20.15 -2.23
C VAL A 116 0.54 -19.91 -0.82
N ARG A 117 0.61 -20.95 0.02
CA ARG A 117 0.28 -20.87 1.43
C ARG A 117 1.21 -19.91 2.18
N ALA A 118 2.50 -19.95 1.87
CA ALA A 118 3.48 -19.03 2.48
C ALA A 118 3.24 -17.59 2.01
N HIS A 119 2.85 -17.38 0.75
CA HIS A 119 2.49 -16.05 0.24
C HIS A 119 1.21 -15.53 0.90
N ALA A 120 0.18 -16.37 1.03
CA ALA A 120 -1.04 -16.02 1.71
C ALA A 120 -0.78 -15.64 3.17
N ALA A 121 0.00 -16.45 3.90
CA ALA A 121 0.35 -16.16 5.29
C ALA A 121 1.14 -14.84 5.45
N GLN A 122 2.08 -14.55 4.54
CA GLN A 122 2.83 -13.29 4.55
C GLN A 122 1.93 -12.09 4.21
N LEU A 123 1.05 -12.22 3.22
CA LEU A 123 0.09 -11.18 2.87
C LEU A 123 -0.90 -10.92 4.02
N GLU A 124 -1.35 -11.97 4.69
CA GLU A 124 -2.20 -11.88 5.87
C GLU A 124 -1.50 -11.20 7.05
N GLU A 125 -0.21 -11.49 7.28
CA GLU A 125 0.60 -10.78 8.28
C GLU A 125 0.76 -9.30 7.95
N LEU A 126 1.07 -8.97 6.69
CA LEU A 126 1.16 -7.58 6.23
C LEU A 126 -0.17 -6.85 6.40
N LEU A 127 -1.29 -7.47 6.01
CA LEU A 127 -2.61 -6.89 6.16
C LEU A 127 -2.99 -6.68 7.62
N ARG A 128 -2.74 -7.67 8.50
CA ARG A 128 -2.96 -7.51 9.95
C ARG A 128 -2.15 -6.35 10.52
N ASN A 129 -0.92 -6.14 10.07
CA ASN A 129 -0.11 -5.02 10.50
C ASN A 129 -0.70 -3.68 10.03
N VAL A 130 -1.17 -3.60 8.78
CA VAL A 130 -1.91 -2.43 8.27
C VAL A 130 -3.18 -2.17 9.07
N VAL A 131 -3.95 -3.22 9.44
CA VAL A 131 -5.15 -3.08 10.29
C VAL A 131 -4.77 -2.49 11.64
N ALA A 132 -3.84 -3.12 12.35
CA ALA A 132 -3.45 -2.71 13.69
C ALA A 132 -2.93 -1.27 13.74
N LYS A 133 -2.14 -0.83 12.74
CA LYS A 133 -1.63 0.54 12.68
C LYS A 133 -2.70 1.56 12.34
N ALA A 134 -3.64 1.23 11.46
CA ALA A 134 -4.75 2.11 11.15
C ALA A 134 -5.72 2.26 12.33
N GLU A 135 -6.08 1.16 13.00
CA GLU A 135 -6.95 1.19 14.18
C GLU A 135 -6.32 2.00 15.32
N LEU A 136 -5.01 1.85 15.55
CA LEU A 136 -4.30 2.64 16.53
C LEU A 136 -4.32 4.14 16.18
N LEU A 137 -4.01 4.50 14.94
CA LEU A 137 -4.05 5.90 14.50
C LEU A 137 -5.47 6.47 14.60
N HIS A 138 -6.48 5.70 14.21
CA HIS A 138 -7.88 6.11 14.30
C HIS A 138 -8.30 6.35 15.77
N ALA A 139 -7.88 5.48 16.70
CA ALA A 139 -8.14 5.65 18.12
C ALA A 139 -7.46 6.91 18.69
N GLU A 140 -6.21 7.18 18.31
CA GLU A 140 -5.48 8.40 18.71
C GLU A 140 -6.14 9.67 18.19
N LEU A 141 -6.54 9.69 16.90
CA LEU A 141 -7.26 10.81 16.31
C LEU A 141 -8.57 11.08 17.05
N ARG A 142 -9.35 10.03 17.37
CA ARG A 142 -10.60 10.17 18.13
C ARG A 142 -10.37 10.63 19.56
N ALA A 143 -9.32 10.15 20.24
CA ALA A 143 -9.00 10.56 21.60
C ALA A 143 -8.63 12.05 21.70
N ARG A 144 -8.19 12.64 20.58
CA ARG A 144 -7.82 14.06 20.44
C ARG A 144 -8.92 14.92 19.81
N GLU A 145 -10.09 14.33 19.57
CA GLU A 145 -11.23 15.00 18.95
C GLU A 145 -10.90 15.56 17.54
N LEU A 146 -9.94 14.95 16.84
CA LEU A 146 -9.57 15.34 15.49
C LEU A 146 -10.53 14.74 14.48
N GLU A 147 -11.05 15.59 13.61
CA GLU A 147 -11.88 15.16 12.50
C GLU A 147 -11.03 14.45 11.43
N ILE A 148 -11.61 13.41 10.84
CA ILE A 148 -11.04 12.70 9.69
C ILE A 148 -11.80 13.19 8.45
N PRO A 149 -11.29 14.19 7.74
CA PRO A 149 -11.98 14.77 6.60
C PRO A 149 -11.99 13.81 5.41
N ASP A 150 -13.11 13.81 4.69
CA ASP A 150 -13.29 13.09 3.43
C ASP A 150 -12.49 13.71 2.26
N THR A 151 -11.81 14.84 2.49
CA THR A 151 -11.00 15.53 1.48
C THR A 151 -9.63 15.92 2.05
N GLU A 152 -8.71 16.25 1.15
CA GLU A 152 -7.41 16.78 1.54
C GLU A 152 -7.58 18.14 2.24
N VAL A 153 -6.91 18.29 3.38
CA VAL A 153 -6.90 19.53 4.16
C VAL A 153 -5.79 20.43 3.63
N ASP A 154 -6.12 21.70 3.36
CA ASP A 154 -5.13 22.74 3.11
C ASP A 154 -4.47 23.16 4.43
N TYR A 155 -3.37 22.50 4.78
CA TYR A 155 -2.65 22.75 6.04
C TYR A 155 -2.00 24.14 6.12
N GLU A 156 -1.91 24.89 5.01
CA GLU A 156 -1.48 26.30 5.07
C GLU A 156 -2.58 27.22 5.64
N ARG A 157 -3.84 26.77 5.61
CA ARG A 157 -5.02 27.55 6.02
C ARG A 157 -5.66 27.09 7.34
N VAL A 158 -5.29 25.92 7.84
CA VAL A 158 -5.82 25.38 9.10
C VAL A 158 -4.90 25.74 10.25
N THR A 159 -5.47 26.30 11.31
CA THR A 159 -4.72 26.52 12.56
C THR A 159 -4.48 25.17 13.22
N PRO A 160 -3.23 24.73 13.38
CA PRO A 160 -2.95 23.40 13.93
C PRO A 160 -3.41 23.29 15.39
N HIS A 161 -3.90 22.11 15.79
CA HIS A 161 -4.31 21.86 17.18
C HIS A 161 -3.12 21.84 18.16
N ALA A 162 -1.94 21.47 17.68
CA ALA A 162 -0.69 21.53 18.42
C ALA A 162 0.37 22.26 17.57
N PRO A 163 1.38 22.92 18.18
CA PRO A 163 2.49 23.48 17.42
C PRO A 163 3.06 22.39 16.50
N GLN A 164 2.91 22.61 15.19
CA GLN A 164 3.43 21.66 14.22
C GLN A 164 4.94 21.67 14.33
N GLY A 165 5.50 20.53 14.75
CA GLY A 165 6.88 20.21 14.39
C GLY A 165 6.99 20.15 12.87
N THR A 166 8.20 20.29 12.33
CA THR A 166 8.43 20.03 10.90
C THR A 166 7.85 18.66 10.56
N PRO A 167 6.93 18.52 9.58
CA PRO A 167 6.40 17.23 9.20
C PRO A 167 7.61 16.33 8.90
N PRO A 168 7.68 15.13 9.50
CA PRO A 168 8.87 14.33 9.44
C PRO A 168 9.17 14.08 7.97
N GLU A 169 10.40 14.42 7.58
CA GLU A 169 10.91 14.19 6.22
C GLU A 169 10.68 12.72 5.79
N ALA A 170 10.60 11.82 6.78
CA ALA A 170 10.22 10.43 6.63
C ALA A 170 8.85 10.21 5.98
N LEU A 171 7.79 10.96 6.31
CA LEU A 171 6.45 10.75 5.77
C LEU A 171 6.42 11.01 4.26
N HIS A 172 6.89 12.19 3.83
CA HIS A 172 6.96 12.55 2.42
C HIS A 172 7.85 11.59 1.63
N LYS A 173 9.02 11.21 2.19
CA LYS A 173 9.91 10.21 1.59
C LYS A 173 9.24 8.84 1.43
N LEU A 174 8.45 8.41 2.41
CA LEU A 174 7.73 7.13 2.38
C LEU A 174 6.60 7.15 1.35
N LEU A 175 5.80 8.22 1.32
CA LEU A 175 4.75 8.39 0.33
C LEU A 175 5.32 8.42 -1.09
N HIS A 176 6.39 9.18 -1.33
CA HIS A 176 7.08 9.20 -2.61
C HIS A 176 7.63 7.81 -3.00
N ARG A 177 8.23 7.08 -2.04
CA ARG A 177 8.68 5.70 -2.27
C ARG A 177 7.51 4.77 -2.62
N ALA A 178 6.39 4.91 -1.92
CA ALA A 178 5.18 4.14 -2.18
C ALA A 178 4.62 4.44 -3.57
N MET A 179 4.54 5.71 -3.99
CA MET A 179 4.17 6.10 -5.36
C MET A 179 5.08 5.47 -6.41
N LEU A 180 6.40 5.53 -6.25
CA LEU A 180 7.31 4.90 -7.19
C LEU A 180 7.14 3.37 -7.22
N THR A 181 6.84 2.75 -6.08
CA THR A 181 6.60 1.30 -6.01
C THR A 181 5.27 0.93 -6.69
N GLU A 182 4.26 1.77 -6.57
CA GLU A 182 2.98 1.65 -7.25
C GLU A 182 3.14 1.72 -8.78
N VAL A 183 3.97 2.62 -9.28
CA VAL A 183 4.34 2.67 -10.72
C VAL A 183 5.02 1.37 -11.16
N LEU A 184 6.00 0.89 -10.40
CA LEU A 184 6.68 -0.38 -10.71
C LEU A 184 5.73 -1.58 -10.67
N LEU A 185 4.78 -1.55 -9.74
CA LEU A 185 3.72 -2.54 -9.62
C LEU A 185 2.86 -2.55 -10.89
N ARG A 186 2.41 -1.39 -11.38
CA ARG A 186 1.66 -1.28 -12.65
C ARG A 186 2.46 -1.75 -13.87
N GLU A 187 3.74 -1.42 -13.90
CA GLU A 187 4.62 -1.75 -15.03
C GLU A 187 5.12 -3.21 -15.02
N GLY A 188 4.82 -3.98 -13.96
CA GLY A 188 5.32 -5.34 -13.81
C GLY A 188 6.84 -5.45 -13.65
N LYS A 189 7.48 -4.41 -13.11
CA LYS A 189 8.93 -4.34 -12.90
C LYS A 189 9.28 -4.65 -11.43
N PRO A 190 10.38 -5.37 -11.16
CA PRO A 190 10.80 -5.63 -9.78
C PRO A 190 11.25 -4.34 -9.07
N PRO A 191 11.09 -4.24 -7.73
CA PRO A 191 11.54 -3.08 -6.97
C PRO A 191 13.08 -2.97 -6.95
N PRO A 192 13.65 -1.76 -6.89
CA PRO A 192 15.10 -1.57 -6.89
C PRO A 192 15.76 -2.16 -5.63
N ASP A 193 16.94 -2.76 -5.78
CA ASP A 193 17.64 -3.53 -4.73
C ASP A 193 17.89 -2.74 -3.43
N LYS A 194 18.04 -1.42 -3.53
CA LYS A 194 18.22 -0.50 -2.40
C LYS A 194 17.01 -0.38 -1.46
N TRP A 195 15.86 -0.94 -1.83
CA TRP A 195 14.63 -0.91 -1.04
C TRP A 195 14.35 -2.22 -0.30
N LYS A 196 15.25 -3.19 -0.39
CA LYS A 196 15.19 -4.41 0.41
C LYS A 196 15.22 -4.04 1.89
N PRO A 197 14.23 -4.45 2.71
CA PRO A 197 14.36 -4.33 4.15
C PRO A 197 15.62 -5.08 4.56
N ARG A 198 16.51 -4.43 5.29
CA ARG A 198 17.67 -5.10 5.89
C ARG A 198 17.08 -6.15 6.82
N ARG A 199 17.16 -7.43 6.45
CA ARG A 199 16.93 -8.53 7.39
C ARG A 199 17.92 -8.30 8.52
N LYS A 200 17.43 -7.91 9.70
CA LYS A 200 18.22 -8.09 10.92
C LYS A 200 18.34 -9.60 11.08
N VAL A 201 19.58 -10.09 10.93
CA VAL A 201 19.99 -11.43 11.33
C VAL A 201 20.12 -11.41 12.85
#